data_AF-A0A924JYJ9-F1
#
_entry.id   AF-A0A924JYJ9-F1
#
_cell.length_a   1.000
_cell.length_b   1.000
_cell.length_c   1.000
_cell.angle_alpha   90.00
_cell.angle_beta   90.00
_cell.angle_gamma   90.00
#
_symmetry.space_group_name_H-M   'P 1'
#
loop_
_entity.id
_entity.type
_entity.pdbx_description
1 polymer ?
#
loop_
_entity_poly.entity_id
_entity_poly.type
_entity_poly.pdbx_seq_one_letter_code
_entity_poly.pdbx_strand_id
1 'polypeptide(L)'
;AVLLDKEHQHPDEAVRKESGEILSLLTPIVKAFLTDNGHISTSACLQVFGGHGYVKEWGMEQFVRDNRINMIYEGTNTIQSLDLLGRKILGNNGATLKKFGKLIGALVAEEGVNEKMAEFINPIAMLGDQMTKLTTELGFKGFQNADEVGAAAVDYLRVAGHLVFGYFWARMAQVALREIEAGNTDKFYIAKLQTARFYFAKLFPETATLMRTARSGSKVLMETDEALA
;
A
#
# COMPACT_ATOMS: atom_id res chain seq x y z
N ALA A 1 9.23 6.25 -12.18
CA ALA A 1 9.94 7.02 -13.22
C ALA A 1 10.97 7.96 -12.60
N VAL A 2 10.59 9.04 -11.90
CA VAL A 2 11.56 10.04 -11.36
C VAL A 2 12.60 9.44 -10.39
N LEU A 3 12.20 8.56 -9.46
CA LEU A 3 13.15 7.95 -8.52
C LEU A 3 14.17 7.04 -9.24
N LEU A 4 13.72 6.28 -10.24
CA LEU A 4 14.57 5.41 -11.06
C LEU A 4 15.58 6.23 -11.87
N ASP A 5 15.12 7.33 -12.48
CA ASP A 5 15.99 8.24 -13.21
C ASP A 5 17.04 8.88 -12.30
N LYS A 6 16.63 9.35 -11.12
CA LYS A 6 17.56 9.88 -10.11
C LYS A 6 18.56 8.84 -9.64
N GLU A 7 18.14 7.60 -9.38
CA GLU A 7 19.03 6.52 -8.98
C GLU A 7 20.11 6.23 -10.03
N HIS A 8 19.76 6.26 -11.31
CA HIS A 8 20.70 5.91 -12.38
C HIS A 8 21.54 7.10 -12.87
N GLN A 9 20.98 8.31 -12.91
CA GLN A 9 21.54 9.43 -13.68
C GLN A 9 21.88 10.68 -12.85
N HIS A 10 21.43 10.78 -11.59
CA HIS A 10 21.67 11.99 -10.81
C HIS A 10 23.18 12.19 -10.58
N PRO A 11 23.77 13.39 -10.73
CA PRO A 11 25.21 13.60 -10.61
C PRO A 11 25.75 13.32 -9.19
N ASP A 12 24.96 13.66 -8.16
CA ASP A 12 25.28 13.38 -6.75
C ASP A 12 24.98 11.93 -6.35
N GLU A 13 26.00 11.21 -5.88
CA GLU A 13 25.92 9.82 -5.39
C GLU A 13 24.98 9.65 -4.19
N ALA A 14 24.94 10.62 -3.28
CA ALA A 14 24.07 10.56 -2.12
C ALA A 14 22.60 10.55 -2.54
N VAL A 15 22.25 11.36 -3.54
CA VAL A 15 20.90 11.39 -4.12
C VAL A 15 20.58 10.11 -4.88
N ARG A 16 21.53 9.53 -5.61
CA ARG A 16 21.35 8.22 -6.26
C ARG A 16 21.01 7.15 -5.23
N LYS A 17 21.82 7.05 -4.17
CA LYS A 17 21.63 6.09 -3.07
C LYS A 17 20.30 6.29 -2.35
N GLU A 18 19.95 7.53 -2.00
CA GLU A 18 18.68 7.82 -1.34
C GLU A 18 17.48 7.44 -2.21
N SER A 19 17.54 7.75 -3.51
CA SER A 19 16.50 7.41 -4.47
C SER A 19 16.33 5.90 -4.61
N GLY A 20 17.43 5.15 -4.69
CA GLY A 20 17.42 3.69 -4.76
C GLY A 20 16.84 3.04 -3.50
N GLU A 21 17.10 3.59 -2.31
CA GLU A 21 16.52 3.07 -1.07
C GLU A 21 15.00 3.25 -1.01
N ILE A 22 14.47 4.42 -1.43
CA ILE A 22 13.03 4.64 -1.52
C ILE A 22 12.42 3.76 -2.63
N LEU A 23 13.08 3.68 -3.78
CA LEU A 23 12.62 2.84 -4.88
C LEU A 23 12.53 1.38 -4.45
N SER A 24 13.55 0.87 -3.75
CA SER A 24 13.57 -0.50 -3.25
C SER A 24 12.43 -0.82 -2.29
N LEU A 25 11.89 0.17 -1.56
CA LEU A 25 10.69 -0.01 -0.74
C LEU A 25 9.42 -0.02 -1.60
N LEU A 26 9.32 0.92 -2.54
CA LEU A 26 8.11 1.14 -3.32
C LEU A 26 7.90 0.09 -4.41
N THR A 27 8.95 -0.50 -4.98
CA THR A 27 8.84 -1.48 -6.08
C THR A 27 7.96 -2.69 -5.74
N PRO A 28 8.18 -3.44 -4.64
CA PRO A 28 7.31 -4.58 -4.32
C PRO A 28 5.87 -4.14 -3.99
N ILE A 29 5.70 -2.96 -3.38
CA ILE A 29 4.37 -2.39 -3.11
C ILE A 29 3.65 -2.07 -4.42
N VAL A 30 4.29 -1.34 -5.33
CA VAL A 30 3.76 -1.00 -6.65
C VAL A 30 3.42 -2.28 -7.42
N LYS A 31 4.26 -3.32 -7.36
CA LYS A 31 3.96 -4.59 -8.01
C LYS A 31 2.73 -5.25 -7.38
N ALA A 32 2.81 -5.67 -6.12
CA ALA A 32 1.77 -6.53 -5.55
C ALA A 32 0.48 -5.76 -5.23
N PHE A 33 0.58 -4.61 -4.58
CA PHE A 33 -0.60 -3.84 -4.16
C PHE A 33 -1.43 -3.35 -5.35
N LEU A 34 -0.78 -2.84 -6.42
CA LEU A 34 -1.54 -2.40 -7.60
C LEU A 34 -2.13 -3.56 -8.37
N THR A 35 -1.43 -4.69 -8.50
CA THR A 35 -1.95 -5.80 -9.30
C THR A 35 -3.10 -6.52 -8.62
N ASP A 36 -3.07 -6.65 -7.28
CA ASP A 36 -4.22 -7.11 -6.49
C ASP A 36 -5.41 -6.15 -6.65
N ASN A 37 -5.20 -4.85 -6.43
CA ASN A 37 -6.28 -3.86 -6.58
C ASN A 37 -6.80 -3.75 -8.02
N GLY A 38 -5.93 -3.90 -9.02
CA GLY A 38 -6.30 -3.92 -10.42
C GLY A 38 -7.22 -5.10 -10.73
N HIS A 39 -6.98 -6.25 -10.08
CA HIS A 39 -7.82 -7.42 -10.29
C HIS A 39 -9.17 -7.28 -9.61
N ILE A 40 -9.19 -6.77 -8.37
CA ILE A 40 -10.41 -6.43 -7.66
C ILE A 40 -11.24 -5.42 -8.46
N SER A 41 -10.59 -4.38 -9.00
CA SER A 41 -11.25 -3.32 -9.76
C SER A 41 -11.81 -3.84 -11.08
N THR A 42 -11.05 -4.60 -11.86
CA THR A 42 -11.53 -5.18 -13.13
C THR A 42 -12.70 -6.15 -12.91
N SER A 43 -12.65 -6.94 -11.84
CA SER A 43 -13.75 -7.83 -11.43
C SER A 43 -15.01 -7.03 -11.03
N ALA A 44 -14.84 -5.96 -10.25
CA ALA A 44 -15.95 -5.07 -9.90
C ALA A 44 -16.56 -4.38 -11.14
N CYS A 45 -15.73 -3.94 -12.09
CA CYS A 45 -16.22 -3.37 -13.35
C CYS A 45 -17.00 -4.40 -14.18
N LEU A 46 -16.56 -5.67 -14.21
CA LEU A 46 -17.32 -6.74 -14.85
C LEU A 46 -18.71 -6.87 -14.23
N GLN A 47 -18.79 -6.83 -12.89
CA GLN A 47 -20.06 -6.93 -12.16
C GLN A 47 -21.05 -5.80 -12.49
N VAL A 48 -20.57 -4.58 -12.78
CA VAL A 48 -21.42 -3.44 -13.18
C VAL A 48 -22.22 -3.75 -14.45
N PHE A 49 -21.68 -4.56 -15.36
CA PHE A 49 -22.34 -4.97 -16.60
C PHE A 49 -23.30 -6.17 -16.40
N GLY A 50 -23.34 -6.77 -15.21
CA GLY A 50 -24.11 -7.99 -14.94
C GLY A 50 -23.72 -9.12 -15.90
N GLY A 51 -24.72 -9.85 -16.42
CA GLY A 51 -24.49 -10.95 -17.37
C GLY A 51 -23.77 -10.52 -18.65
N HIS A 52 -23.96 -9.28 -19.11
CA HIS A 52 -23.26 -8.74 -20.30
C HIS A 52 -21.75 -8.63 -20.06
N GLY A 53 -21.32 -8.40 -18.82
CA GLY A 53 -19.90 -8.34 -18.48
C GLY A 53 -19.17 -9.66 -18.73
N TYR A 54 -19.90 -10.78 -18.75
CA TYR A 54 -19.38 -12.11 -19.03
C TYR A 54 -19.41 -12.47 -20.52
N VAL A 55 -20.05 -11.65 -21.35
CA VAL A 55 -20.15 -11.87 -22.80
C VAL A 55 -18.98 -11.17 -23.50
N LYS A 56 -18.22 -11.93 -24.29
CA LYS A 56 -16.96 -11.50 -24.94
C LYS A 56 -17.09 -10.20 -25.74
N GLU A 57 -18.24 -9.95 -26.39
CA GLU A 57 -18.48 -8.74 -27.19
C GLU A 57 -18.31 -7.44 -26.40
N TRP A 58 -18.57 -7.45 -25.08
CA TRP A 58 -18.42 -6.27 -24.22
C TRP A 58 -17.00 -6.07 -23.68
N GLY A 59 -16.09 -7.03 -23.89
CA GLY A 59 -14.67 -6.92 -23.55
C GLY A 59 -14.31 -6.93 -22.05
N MET A 60 -15.28 -6.82 -21.13
CA MET A 60 -14.99 -6.77 -19.69
C MET A 60 -14.31 -8.03 -19.16
N GLU A 61 -14.72 -9.20 -19.64
CA GLU A 61 -14.10 -10.49 -19.31
C GLU A 61 -12.61 -10.53 -19.69
N GLN A 62 -12.24 -9.87 -20.80
CA GLN A 62 -10.86 -9.78 -21.24
C GLN A 62 -9.99 -9.00 -20.24
N PHE A 63 -10.47 -7.86 -19.72
CA PHE A 63 -9.70 -7.10 -18.72
C PHE A 63 -9.44 -7.90 -17.44
N VAL A 64 -10.40 -8.72 -17.00
CA VAL A 64 -10.23 -9.59 -15.83
C VAL A 64 -9.16 -10.66 -16.10
N ARG A 65 -9.21 -11.31 -17.27
CA ARG A 65 -8.21 -12.31 -17.68
C ARG A 65 -6.82 -11.71 -17.86
N ASP A 66 -6.72 -10.63 -18.63
CA ASP A 66 -5.46 -9.99 -18.98
C ASP A 66 -4.78 -9.39 -17.74
N ASN A 67 -5.56 -8.92 -16.76
CA ASN A 67 -4.97 -8.44 -15.51
C ASN A 67 -4.50 -9.57 -14.57
N ARG A 68 -5.00 -10.80 -14.70
CA ARG A 68 -4.66 -11.92 -13.79
C ARG A 68 -3.17 -12.24 -13.80
N ILE A 69 -2.52 -12.17 -14.97
CA ILE A 69 -1.09 -12.48 -15.11
C ILE A 69 -0.19 -11.53 -14.31
N ASN A 70 -0.63 -10.29 -14.10
CA ASN A 70 0.16 -9.27 -13.42
C ASN A 70 0.51 -9.65 -11.96
N MET A 71 -0.34 -10.44 -11.31
CA MET A 71 -0.10 -10.94 -9.95
C MET A 71 0.89 -12.12 -9.90
N ILE A 72 1.22 -12.71 -11.05
CA ILE A 72 1.96 -13.98 -11.17
C ILE A 72 3.38 -13.76 -11.69
N TYR A 73 3.54 -13.08 -12.83
CA TYR A 73 4.85 -12.87 -13.45
C TYR A 73 5.75 -11.91 -12.64
N GLU A 74 7.04 -11.85 -12.99
CA GLU A 74 8.03 -10.96 -12.35
C GLU A 74 8.05 -11.09 -10.81
N GLY A 75 7.86 -12.33 -10.34
CA GLY A 75 7.69 -12.67 -8.93
C GLY A 75 6.24 -12.53 -8.47
N THR A 76 5.65 -13.64 -8.00
CA THR A 76 4.27 -13.66 -7.51
C THR A 76 4.06 -12.63 -6.39
N ASN A 77 2.82 -12.20 -6.15
CA ASN A 77 2.54 -11.21 -5.11
C ASN A 77 3.04 -11.67 -3.73
N THR A 78 2.97 -12.96 -3.40
CA THR A 78 3.57 -13.52 -2.17
C THR A 78 5.10 -13.37 -2.14
N ILE A 79 5.80 -13.59 -3.25
CA ILE A 79 7.25 -13.38 -3.34
C ILE A 79 7.60 -11.90 -3.14
N GLN A 80 6.81 -10.99 -3.70
CA GLN A 80 6.99 -9.55 -3.50
C GLN A 80 6.74 -9.14 -2.04
N SER A 81 5.75 -9.76 -1.39
CA SER A 81 5.47 -9.58 0.03
C SER A 81 6.61 -10.06 0.93
N LEU A 82 7.18 -11.24 0.63
CA LEU A 82 8.33 -11.80 1.35
C LEU A 82 9.58 -10.93 1.15
N ASP A 83 9.80 -10.45 -0.08
CA ASP A 83 10.88 -9.50 -0.37
C ASP A 83 10.74 -8.24 0.49
N LEU A 84 9.56 -7.62 0.47
CA LEU A 84 9.28 -6.40 1.21
C LEU A 84 9.54 -6.59 2.72
N LEU A 85 8.80 -7.49 3.38
CA LEU A 85 8.89 -7.63 4.82
C LEU A 85 10.26 -8.19 5.24
N GLY A 86 10.68 -9.31 4.64
CA GLY A 86 11.93 -9.98 5.03
C GLY A 86 13.17 -9.18 4.65
N ARG A 87 13.37 -8.88 3.36
CA ARG A 87 14.62 -8.29 2.88
C ARG A 87 14.64 -6.77 2.98
N LYS A 88 13.56 -6.09 2.60
CA LYS A 88 13.55 -4.62 2.46
C LYS A 88 13.21 -3.87 3.73
N ILE A 89 12.53 -4.52 4.68
CA ILE A 89 12.19 -3.95 6.00
C ILE A 89 13.05 -4.57 7.10
N LEU A 90 12.91 -5.87 7.37
CA LEU A 90 13.63 -6.49 8.49
C LEU A 90 15.13 -6.55 8.23
N GLY A 91 15.54 -6.85 7.01
CA GLY A 91 16.95 -6.92 6.60
C GLY A 91 17.73 -5.60 6.77
N ASN A 92 17.07 -4.45 6.88
CA ASN A 92 17.72 -3.16 7.15
C ASN A 92 17.24 -2.50 8.45
N ASN A 93 16.64 -3.27 9.36
CA ASN A 93 16.08 -2.78 10.63
C ASN A 93 15.08 -1.62 10.46
N GLY A 94 14.27 -1.66 9.40
CA GLY A 94 13.23 -0.68 9.11
C GLY A 94 13.73 0.67 8.62
N ALA A 95 14.99 0.79 8.19
CA ALA A 95 15.57 2.05 7.74
C ALA A 95 14.77 2.70 6.59
N THR A 96 14.35 1.91 5.60
CA THR A 96 13.53 2.36 4.46
C THR A 96 12.13 2.79 4.90
N LEU A 97 11.48 2.02 5.79
CA LEU A 97 10.18 2.39 6.37
C LEU A 97 10.27 3.72 7.13
N LYS A 98 11.33 3.91 7.91
CA LYS A 98 11.58 5.17 8.64
C LYS A 98 11.74 6.35 7.69
N LYS A 99 12.41 6.18 6.55
CA LYS A 99 12.52 7.22 5.52
C LYS A 99 11.16 7.61 4.95
N PHE A 100 10.32 6.64 4.58
CA PHE A 100 8.96 6.93 4.12
C PHE A 100 8.12 7.57 5.23
N GLY A 101 8.27 7.10 6.47
CA GLY A 101 7.62 7.67 7.65
C GLY A 101 7.96 9.14 7.89
N LYS A 102 9.16 9.61 7.51
CA LYS A 102 9.49 11.05 7.56
C LYS A 102 8.62 11.89 6.61
N LEU A 103 8.26 11.35 5.43
CA LEU A 103 7.37 12.05 4.50
C LEU A 103 5.97 12.21 5.08
N ILE A 104 5.47 11.16 5.75
CA ILE A 104 4.21 11.20 6.48
C ILE A 104 4.30 12.18 7.65
N GLY A 105 5.35 12.08 8.47
CA GLY A 105 5.56 12.97 9.61
C GLY A 105 5.62 14.45 9.22
N ALA A 106 6.24 14.77 8.08
CA ALA A 106 6.25 16.13 7.54
C ALA A 106 4.85 16.61 7.16
N LEU A 107 4.04 15.77 6.49
CA LEU A 107 2.66 16.12 6.14
C LEU A 107 1.78 16.26 7.39
N VAL A 108 1.95 15.40 8.39
CA VAL A 108 1.25 15.49 9.68
C VAL A 108 1.64 16.77 10.42
N ALA A 109 2.92 17.16 10.40
CA ALA A 109 3.36 18.41 11.01
C ALA A 109 2.79 19.65 10.30
N GLU A 110 2.65 19.59 8.97
CA GLU A 110 2.11 20.67 8.16
C GLU A 110 0.58 20.83 8.35
N GLU A 111 -0.17 19.74 8.38
CA GLU A 111 -1.64 19.76 8.32
C GLU A 111 -2.34 19.26 9.59
N GLY A 112 -1.60 18.88 10.63
CA GLY A 112 -2.13 18.20 11.83
C GLY A 112 -3.10 19.02 12.67
N VAL A 113 -3.11 20.34 12.52
CA VAL A 113 -4.07 21.26 13.17
C VAL A 113 -5.10 21.82 12.20
N ASN A 114 -5.06 21.44 10.92
CA ASN A 114 -6.02 21.88 9.92
C ASN A 114 -7.26 20.99 9.97
N GLU A 115 -8.36 21.53 10.50
CA GLU A 115 -9.64 20.81 10.64
C GLU A 115 -10.16 20.25 9.30
N LYS A 116 -9.92 20.95 8.18
CA LYS A 116 -10.34 20.50 6.84
C LYS A 116 -9.55 19.26 6.37
N MET A 117 -8.37 19.01 6.96
CA MET A 117 -7.50 17.88 6.65
C MET A 117 -7.59 16.74 7.67
N ALA A 118 -8.25 16.94 8.81
CA ALA A 118 -8.31 15.98 9.91
C ALA A 118 -8.80 14.59 9.48
N GLU A 119 -9.77 14.51 8.56
CA GLU A 119 -10.33 13.25 8.04
C GLU A 119 -9.31 12.42 7.23
N PHE A 120 -8.21 13.02 6.75
CA PHE A 120 -7.16 12.36 5.99
C PHE A 120 -5.87 12.19 6.81
N ILE A 121 -5.53 13.18 7.64
CA ILE A 121 -4.28 13.21 8.41
C ILE A 121 -4.33 12.27 9.60
N ASN A 122 -5.43 12.27 10.37
CA ASN A 122 -5.55 11.45 11.56
C ASN A 122 -5.41 9.94 11.25
N PRO A 123 -6.06 9.38 10.21
CA PRO A 123 -5.89 7.98 9.86
C PRO A 123 -4.47 7.60 9.44
N ILE A 124 -3.77 8.45 8.68
CA ILE A 124 -2.39 8.16 8.24
C ILE A 124 -1.43 8.27 9.40
N ALA A 125 -1.56 9.28 10.26
CA ALA A 125 -0.74 9.43 11.46
C ALA A 125 -0.87 8.18 12.35
N MET A 126 -2.10 7.77 12.63
CA MET A 126 -2.40 6.56 13.39
C MET A 126 -1.80 5.31 12.73
N LEU A 127 -1.97 5.16 11.41
CA LEU A 127 -1.42 3.99 10.70
C LEU A 127 0.11 4.00 10.70
N GLY A 128 0.77 5.16 10.62
CA GLY A 128 2.22 5.26 10.71
C GLY A 128 2.78 4.73 12.04
N ASP A 129 2.13 5.10 13.15
CA ASP A 129 2.48 4.59 14.48
C ASP A 129 2.20 3.08 14.60
N GLN A 130 1.04 2.64 14.12
CA GLN A 130 0.65 1.23 14.14
C GLN A 130 1.58 0.36 13.27
N MET A 131 2.02 0.87 12.13
CA MET A 131 2.96 0.18 11.24
C MET A 131 4.33 0.01 11.89
N THR A 132 4.80 1.01 12.63
CA THR A 132 6.06 0.93 13.39
C THR A 132 5.98 -0.15 14.47
N LYS A 133 4.86 -0.20 15.21
CA LYS A 133 4.60 -1.23 16.23
C LYS A 133 4.52 -2.62 15.61
N LEU A 134 3.70 -2.78 14.56
CA LEU A 134 3.54 -4.04 13.84
C LEU A 134 4.89 -4.57 13.32
N THR A 135 5.69 -3.70 12.70
CA THR A 135 7.02 -4.08 12.17
C THR A 135 7.94 -4.57 13.28
N THR A 136 7.94 -3.88 14.41
CA THR A 136 8.74 -4.27 15.59
C THR A 136 8.30 -5.62 16.14
N GLU A 137 6.99 -5.83 16.31
CA GLU A 137 6.40 -7.09 16.80
C GLU A 137 6.74 -8.26 15.88
N LEU A 138 6.57 -8.09 14.57
CA LEU A 138 6.89 -9.11 13.57
C LEU A 138 8.39 -9.38 13.49
N GLY A 139 9.24 -8.36 13.66
CA GLY A 139 10.68 -8.53 13.73
C GLY A 139 11.12 -9.39 14.92
N PHE A 140 10.53 -9.16 16.11
CA PHE A 140 10.80 -10.00 17.28
C PHE A 140 10.37 -11.45 17.08
N LYS A 141 9.16 -11.67 16.52
CA LYS A 141 8.69 -13.02 16.19
C LYS A 141 9.57 -13.69 15.14
N GLY A 142 9.93 -12.97 14.08
CA GLY A 142 10.79 -13.45 12.99
C GLY A 142 12.18 -13.85 13.43
N PHE A 143 12.74 -13.18 14.46
CA PHE A 143 14.01 -13.58 15.07
C PHE A 143 13.94 -14.94 15.77
N GLN A 144 12.78 -15.29 16.32
CA GLN A 144 12.54 -16.57 16.99
C GLN A 144 12.16 -17.68 16.01
N ASN A 145 11.34 -17.35 15.01
CA ASN A 145 10.86 -18.28 13.99
C ASN A 145 10.67 -17.53 12.65
N ALA A 146 11.44 -17.93 11.63
CA ALA A 146 11.37 -17.33 10.30
C ALA A 146 9.99 -17.49 9.63
N ASP A 147 9.24 -18.54 9.97
CA ASP A 147 7.90 -18.79 9.40
C ASP A 147 6.89 -17.70 9.81
N GLU A 148 7.12 -17.01 10.94
CA GLU A 148 6.29 -15.86 11.35
C GLU A 148 6.38 -14.70 10.36
N VAL A 149 7.53 -14.52 9.71
CA VAL A 149 7.69 -13.52 8.64
C VAL A 149 6.87 -13.94 7.43
N GLY A 150 6.93 -15.22 7.06
CA GLY A 150 6.16 -15.75 5.94
C GLY A 150 4.65 -15.65 6.13
N ALA A 151 4.18 -16.00 7.33
CA ALA A 151 2.77 -15.93 7.71
C ALA A 151 2.19 -14.51 7.65
N ALA A 152 3.00 -13.49 7.96
CA ALA A 152 2.55 -12.10 7.98
C ALA A 152 2.79 -11.33 6.67
N ALA A 153 3.60 -11.85 5.75
CA ALA A 153 4.16 -11.08 4.64
C ALA A 153 3.09 -10.43 3.74
N VAL A 154 2.06 -11.18 3.34
CA VAL A 154 1.02 -10.71 2.39
C VAL A 154 0.19 -9.60 3.04
N ASP A 155 -0.28 -9.83 4.26
CA ASP A 155 -1.03 -8.84 5.04
C ASP A 155 -0.21 -7.58 5.31
N TYR A 156 1.07 -7.75 5.66
CA TYR A 156 1.99 -6.64 5.90
C TYR A 156 2.18 -5.79 4.63
N LEU A 157 2.37 -6.42 3.46
CA LEU A 157 2.48 -5.69 2.19
C LEU A 157 1.21 -4.91 1.89
N ARG A 158 0.04 -5.49 2.19
CA ARG A 158 -1.26 -4.85 1.96
C ARG A 158 -1.43 -3.63 2.87
N VAL A 159 -1.05 -3.72 4.15
CA VAL A 159 -1.01 -2.59 5.09
C VAL A 159 -0.01 -1.51 4.62
N ALA A 160 1.20 -1.90 4.20
CA ALA A 160 2.20 -0.98 3.66
C ALA A 160 1.70 -0.26 2.40
N GLY A 161 0.97 -0.96 1.52
CA GLY A 161 0.34 -0.38 0.35
C GLY A 161 -0.68 0.69 0.71
N HIS A 162 -1.55 0.44 1.71
CA HIS A 162 -2.46 1.47 2.21
C HIS A 162 -1.75 2.65 2.87
N LEU A 163 -0.63 2.43 3.57
CA LEU A 163 0.18 3.52 4.13
C LEU A 163 0.72 4.44 3.02
N VAL A 164 1.25 3.86 1.94
CA VAL A 164 1.76 4.60 0.77
C VAL A 164 0.64 5.31 0.03
N PHE A 165 -0.46 4.62 -0.28
CA PHE A 165 -1.59 5.19 -1.02
C PHE A 165 -2.34 6.24 -0.19
N GLY A 166 -2.50 6.02 1.11
CA GLY A 166 -3.08 6.97 2.05
C GLY A 166 -2.29 8.28 2.05
N TYR A 167 -0.96 8.20 2.14
CA TYR A 167 -0.10 9.38 2.02
C TYR A 167 -0.38 10.19 0.74
N PHE A 168 -0.42 9.53 -0.42
CA PHE A 168 -0.68 10.24 -1.68
C PHE A 168 -2.12 10.76 -1.80
N TRP A 169 -3.11 10.07 -1.24
CA TRP A 169 -4.48 10.58 -1.17
C TRP A 169 -4.60 11.82 -0.28
N ALA A 170 -3.94 11.85 0.88
CA ALA A 170 -3.90 13.05 1.70
C ALA A 170 -3.14 14.20 1.02
N ARG A 171 -2.04 13.93 0.32
CA ARG A 171 -1.35 14.95 -0.48
C ARG A 171 -2.25 15.53 -1.58
N MET A 172 -3.01 14.68 -2.29
CA MET A 172 -3.98 15.15 -3.28
C MET A 172 -5.12 15.95 -2.64
N ALA A 173 -5.61 15.54 -1.47
CA ALA A 173 -6.63 16.27 -0.73
C ALA A 173 -6.14 17.64 -0.25
N GLN A 174 -4.92 17.73 0.27
CA GLN A 174 -4.25 18.97 0.66
C GLN A 174 -4.21 19.96 -0.52
N VAL A 175 -3.72 19.52 -1.68
CA VAL A 175 -3.67 20.36 -2.88
C VAL A 175 -5.07 20.78 -3.31
N ALA A 176 -6.03 19.86 -3.34
CA ALA A 176 -7.40 20.17 -3.75
C ALA A 176 -8.06 21.21 -2.82
N LEU A 177 -7.86 21.11 -1.50
CA LEU A 177 -8.38 22.10 -0.55
C LEU A 177 -7.75 23.48 -0.75
N ARG A 178 -6.43 23.54 -0.96
CA ARG A 178 -5.71 24.80 -1.21
C ARG A 178 -6.18 25.49 -2.48
N GLU A 179 -6.38 24.73 -3.55
CA GLU A 179 -6.88 25.27 -4.82
C GLU A 179 -8.31 25.80 -4.69
N ILE A 180 -9.19 25.07 -4.00
CA ILE A 180 -10.56 25.54 -3.72
C ILE A 180 -10.54 26.80 -2.86
N GLU A 181 -9.69 26.87 -1.84
CA GLU A 181 -9.54 28.04 -0.96
C GLU A 181 -8.96 29.25 -1.71
N ALA A 182 -8.08 29.03 -2.70
CA ALA A 182 -7.58 30.05 -3.61
C ALA A 182 -8.63 30.52 -4.65
N GLY A 183 -9.86 29.99 -4.60
CA GLY A 183 -10.97 30.39 -5.48
C GLY A 183 -11.01 29.62 -6.81
N ASN A 184 -10.27 28.52 -6.94
CA ASN A 184 -10.34 27.68 -8.13
C ASN A 184 -11.71 26.96 -8.19
N THR A 185 -12.40 27.11 -9.33
CA THR A 185 -13.75 26.57 -9.54
C THR A 185 -13.78 25.28 -10.34
N ASP A 186 -12.62 24.73 -10.71
CA ASP A 186 -12.54 23.45 -11.40
C ASP A 186 -13.08 22.31 -10.51
N LYS A 187 -14.12 21.63 -11.03
CA LYS A 187 -14.78 20.50 -10.35
C LYS A 187 -13.84 19.32 -10.11
N PHE A 188 -12.71 19.25 -10.81
CA PHE A 188 -11.68 18.24 -10.58
C PHE A 188 -11.23 18.17 -9.12
N TYR A 189 -11.02 19.33 -8.46
CA TYR A 189 -10.56 19.35 -7.06
C TYR A 189 -11.64 18.83 -6.10
N ILE A 190 -12.90 19.16 -6.35
CA ILE A 190 -14.04 18.62 -5.59
C ILE A 190 -14.11 17.09 -5.77
N ALA A 191 -13.97 16.60 -7.00
CA ALA A 191 -13.97 15.16 -7.29
C ALA A 191 -12.79 14.43 -6.62
N LYS A 192 -11.61 15.06 -6.56
CA LYS A 192 -10.45 14.53 -5.82
C LYS A 192 -10.72 14.37 -4.34
N LEU A 193 -11.36 15.35 -3.70
CA LEU A 193 -11.75 15.26 -2.29
C LEU A 193 -12.79 14.17 -2.06
N GLN A 194 -13.83 14.09 -2.90
CA GLN A 194 -14.84 13.04 -2.81
C GLN A 194 -14.21 11.64 -2.93
N THR A 195 -13.27 11.46 -3.84
CA THR A 195 -12.57 10.17 -4.03
C THR A 195 -11.64 9.85 -2.87
N ALA A 196 -10.92 10.83 -2.34
CA ALA A 196 -10.09 10.66 -1.15
C ALA A 196 -10.93 10.22 0.06
N ARG A 197 -12.08 10.87 0.27
CA ARG A 197 -13.04 10.50 1.33
C ARG A 197 -13.53 9.07 1.19
N PHE A 198 -13.91 8.67 -0.02
CA PHE A 198 -14.27 7.28 -0.30
C PHE A 198 -13.14 6.32 0.05
N TYR A 199 -11.91 6.62 -0.37
CA TYR A 199 -10.75 5.77 -0.09
C TYR A 199 -10.54 5.60 1.43
N PHE A 200 -10.52 6.70 2.20
CA PHE A 200 -10.34 6.65 3.66
C PHE A 200 -11.51 5.99 4.40
N ALA A 201 -12.74 6.15 3.93
CA ALA A 201 -13.92 5.61 4.59
C ALA A 201 -14.22 4.15 4.22
N LYS A 202 -13.86 3.69 3.01
CA LYS A 202 -14.28 2.39 2.47
C LYS A 202 -13.15 1.41 2.20
N LEU A 203 -11.94 1.89 1.89
CA LEU A 203 -10.82 1.02 1.53
C LEU A 203 -9.75 0.98 2.61
N PHE A 204 -9.38 2.15 3.16
CA PHE A 204 -8.36 2.25 4.21
C PHE A 204 -8.65 1.43 5.49
N PRO A 205 -9.90 1.20 5.93
CA PRO A 205 -10.18 0.37 7.10
C PRO A 205 -9.73 -1.09 6.97
N GLU A 206 -9.47 -1.59 5.76
CA GLU A 206 -8.88 -2.92 5.49
C GLU A 206 -7.61 -3.14 6.34
N THR A 207 -6.84 -2.08 6.58
CA THR A 207 -5.63 -2.11 7.42
C THR A 207 -5.86 -2.69 8.81
N ALA A 208 -7.00 -2.43 9.44
CA ALA A 208 -7.28 -2.90 10.79
C ALA A 208 -7.40 -4.43 10.84
N THR A 209 -8.10 -5.03 9.87
CA THR A 209 -8.26 -6.49 9.79
C THR A 209 -6.95 -7.16 9.40
N LEU A 210 -6.24 -6.61 8.42
CA LEU A 210 -4.94 -7.14 7.96
C LEU A 210 -3.90 -7.13 9.08
N MET A 211 -3.85 -6.06 9.87
CA MET A 211 -2.96 -5.98 11.03
C MET A 211 -3.30 -7.00 12.11
N ARG A 212 -4.55 -7.45 12.20
CA ARG A 212 -4.97 -8.50 13.12
C ARG A 212 -4.57 -9.88 12.59
N THR A 213 -4.79 -10.15 11.31
CA THR A 213 -4.43 -11.42 10.67
C THR A 213 -2.92 -11.61 10.61
N ALA A 214 -2.15 -10.56 10.29
CA ALA A 214 -0.68 -10.58 10.33
C ALA A 214 -0.12 -10.98 11.72
N ARG A 215 -0.86 -10.68 12.80
CA ARG A 215 -0.46 -11.03 14.17
C ARG A 215 -0.82 -12.45 14.58
N SER A 216 -1.67 -13.15 13.84
CA SER A 216 -2.13 -14.51 14.18
C SER A 216 -1.00 -15.54 14.20
N GLY A 217 0.08 -15.28 13.47
CA GLY A 217 1.30 -16.08 13.45
C GLY A 217 1.20 -17.33 12.60
N SER A 218 2.30 -18.07 12.52
CA SER A 218 2.44 -19.24 11.62
C SER A 218 1.68 -20.47 12.12
N LYS A 219 1.50 -20.61 13.43
CA LYS A 219 0.91 -21.80 14.08
C LYS A 219 -0.42 -22.23 13.43
N VAL A 220 -1.36 -21.30 13.23
CA VAL A 220 -2.68 -21.58 12.65
C VAL A 220 -2.64 -21.98 11.17
N LEU A 221 -1.52 -21.74 10.48
CA LEU A 221 -1.30 -22.14 9.09
C LEU A 221 -0.64 -23.51 8.99
N MET A 222 0.14 -23.90 10.01
CA MET A 222 1.00 -25.09 9.97
C MET A 222 0.44 -26.25 10.79
N GLU A 223 -0.40 -26.00 11.80
CA GLU A 223 -1.08 -27.04 12.59
C GLU A 223 -2.31 -27.59 11.84
N THR A 224 -2.07 -28.36 10.79
CA THR A 224 -3.11 -28.84 9.87
C THR A 224 -3.29 -30.35 9.84
N ASP A 225 -2.49 -31.12 10.59
CA ASP A 225 -2.47 -32.59 10.51
C ASP A 225 -3.86 -33.22 10.66
N GLU A 226 -4.61 -32.83 11.69
CA GLU A 226 -5.98 -33.34 11.93
C GLU A 226 -7.02 -32.82 10.92
N ALA A 227 -6.78 -31.67 10.29
CA ALA A 227 -7.69 -31.09 9.30
C ALA A 227 -7.50 -31.69 7.90
N LEU A 228 -6.35 -32.34 7.65
CA LEU A 228 -5.95 -32.91 6.36
C LEU A 228 -5.87 -34.44 6.37
N ALA A 229 -6.14 -35.08 7.51
CA ALA A 229 -6.27 -36.53 7.67
C ALA A 229 -7.58 -37.05 7.05
#